data_AF-A0A8H8TY32-F1
#
_entry.id   AF-A0A8H8TY32-F1
#
_cell.length_a   1.000
_cell.length_b   1.000
_cell.length_c   1.000
_cell.angle_alpha   90.00
_cell.angle_beta   90.00
_cell.angle_gamma   90.00
#
_symmetry.space_group_name_H-M   'P 1'
#
loop_
_entity.id
_entity.type
_entity.pdbx_description
1 polymer ?
#
loop_
_entity_poly.entity_id
_entity_poly.type
_entity_poly.pdbx_seq_one_letter_code
_entity_poly.pdbx_strand_id
1 'polypeptide(L)'
;MLYDLNVPWTPSTSPADLSRTISFLTSLGYHTLALTHSLSATSIPAQISNPIPLTPSTPLPANTTLLRRLTLTLSDPTQNHRLPALAAAYDILALRPTTEKAYLAACNSITEHSIISLDLTQRFPFHWKPKPAMTAVARGVRFEICYAQATGAGMGQEQRRNFIGNVVGIVRATKGRGLVISSGG
;
A
#
# COMPACT_ATOMS: atom_id res chain seq x y z
N MET A 1 1.96 17.25 -10.98
CA MET A 1 0.85 16.28 -10.97
C MET A 1 0.86 15.57 -9.62
N LEU A 2 -0.26 15.55 -8.90
CA LEU A 2 -0.38 14.85 -7.61
C LEU A 2 -0.95 13.44 -7.80
N TYR A 3 -0.46 12.50 -7.01
CA TYR A 3 -0.82 11.10 -7.04
C TYR A 3 -1.37 10.71 -5.67
N ASP A 4 -2.51 10.02 -5.65
CA ASP A 4 -2.94 9.29 -4.46
C ASP A 4 -2.85 7.79 -4.76
N LEU A 5 -1.88 7.14 -4.13
CA LEU A 5 -1.59 5.74 -4.40
C LEU A 5 -2.37 4.77 -3.50
N ASN A 6 -3.29 5.24 -2.65
CA ASN A 6 -3.99 4.37 -1.70
C ASN A 6 -5.45 4.77 -1.45
N VAL A 7 -6.27 4.78 -2.50
CA VAL A 7 -7.72 4.98 -2.34
C VAL A 7 -8.36 3.62 -2.04
N PRO A 8 -8.93 3.39 -0.85
CA PRO A 8 -9.49 2.08 -0.49
C PRO A 8 -10.65 1.69 -1.42
N TRP A 9 -10.67 0.43 -1.86
CA TRP A 9 -11.75 -0.11 -2.67
C TRP A 9 -12.09 -1.53 -2.24
N THR A 10 -13.38 -1.85 -2.24
CA THR A 10 -13.91 -3.20 -2.01
C THR A 10 -14.99 -3.53 -3.06
N PRO A 11 -15.28 -4.83 -3.30
CA PRO A 11 -16.40 -5.21 -4.17
C PRO A 11 -17.77 -4.68 -3.70
N SER A 12 -17.89 -4.31 -2.42
CA SER A 12 -19.09 -3.68 -1.85
C SER A 12 -19.16 -2.16 -2.05
N THR A 13 -18.10 -1.53 -2.57
CA THR A 13 -18.08 -0.09 -2.83
C THR A 13 -19.04 0.23 -3.98
N SER A 14 -20.05 1.07 -3.72
CA SER A 14 -21.04 1.41 -4.74
C SER A 14 -20.40 2.27 -5.87
N PRO A 15 -20.86 2.16 -7.13
CA PRO A 15 -20.37 3.03 -8.20
C PRO A 15 -20.54 4.52 -7.92
N ALA A 16 -21.62 4.89 -7.22
CA ALA A 16 -21.90 6.28 -6.86
C ALA A 16 -20.90 6.81 -5.83
N ASP A 17 -20.56 6.00 -4.81
CA ASP A 17 -19.58 6.40 -3.79
C ASP A 17 -18.18 6.51 -4.40
N LEU A 18 -17.80 5.55 -5.23
CA LEU A 18 -16.54 5.59 -5.95
C LEU A 18 -16.43 6.84 -6.84
N SER A 19 -17.47 7.14 -7.62
CA SER A 19 -17.51 8.32 -8.48
C SER A 19 -17.42 9.62 -7.68
N ARG A 20 -18.07 9.68 -6.51
CA ARG A 20 -17.99 10.83 -5.58
C ARG A 20 -16.57 11.02 -5.05
N THR A 21 -15.93 9.96 -4.57
CA THR A 21 -14.56 10.00 -4.07
C THR A 21 -13.58 10.43 -5.16
N ILE A 22 -13.70 9.86 -6.37
CA ILE A 22 -12.85 10.23 -7.51
C ILE A 22 -13.04 11.71 -7.84
N SER A 23 -14.28 12.18 -7.97
CA SER A 23 -14.58 13.58 -8.31
C SER A 23 -14.05 14.56 -7.25
N PHE A 24 -14.15 14.19 -5.98
CA PHE A 24 -13.61 14.96 -4.86
C PHE A 24 -12.08 15.02 -4.88
N LEU A 25 -11.40 13.88 -5.07
CA LEU A 25 -9.93 13.86 -5.15
C LEU A 25 -9.43 14.64 -6.37
N THR A 26 -10.11 14.53 -7.51
CA THR A 26 -9.79 15.32 -8.70
C THR A 26 -9.97 16.82 -8.47
N SER A 27 -11.02 17.24 -7.75
CA SER A 27 -11.22 18.67 -7.44
C SER A 27 -10.15 19.23 -6.50
N LEU A 28 -9.53 18.37 -5.67
CA LEU A 28 -8.36 18.70 -4.85
C LEU A 28 -7.03 18.68 -5.64
N GLY A 29 -7.05 18.35 -6.93
CA GLY A 29 -5.88 18.35 -7.81
C GLY A 29 -5.15 17.01 -7.94
N TYR A 30 -5.72 15.91 -7.44
CA TYR A 30 -5.19 14.57 -7.67
C TYR A 30 -5.65 14.03 -9.03
N HIS A 31 -4.72 13.75 -9.93
CA HIS A 31 -5.04 13.32 -11.29
C HIS A 31 -4.77 11.82 -11.52
N THR A 32 -3.96 11.20 -10.68
CA THR A 32 -3.70 9.76 -10.74
C THR A 32 -4.07 9.14 -9.41
N LEU A 33 -5.05 8.24 -9.44
CA LEU A 33 -5.61 7.60 -8.25
C LEU A 33 -5.41 6.09 -8.35
N ALA A 34 -4.83 5.46 -7.34
CA ALA A 34 -4.72 4.01 -7.27
C ALA A 34 -5.79 3.43 -6.34
N LEU A 35 -6.76 2.73 -6.94
CA LEU A 35 -7.77 1.97 -6.21
C LEU A 35 -7.10 0.74 -5.59
N THR A 36 -7.19 0.62 -4.27
CA THR A 36 -6.44 -0.37 -3.50
C THR A 36 -7.35 -1.47 -3.00
N HIS A 37 -7.13 -2.67 -3.54
CA HIS A 37 -7.67 -3.91 -3.01
C HIS A 37 -6.68 -4.49 -1.99
N SER A 38 -7.18 -5.02 -0.87
CA SER A 38 -6.34 -5.64 0.17
C SER A 38 -6.60 -7.13 0.27
N LEU A 39 -5.55 -7.95 0.24
CA LEU A 39 -5.62 -9.39 0.44
C LEU A 39 -4.87 -9.78 1.70
N SER A 40 -5.60 -10.35 2.66
CA SER A 40 -5.06 -10.95 3.87
C SER A 40 -5.36 -12.44 3.85
N ALA A 41 -4.62 -13.18 3.03
CA ALA A 41 -4.78 -14.62 2.90
C ALA A 41 -3.50 -15.33 3.36
N THR A 42 -3.66 -16.44 4.06
CA THR A 42 -2.55 -17.34 4.45
C THR A 42 -1.88 -17.98 3.23
N SER A 43 -2.46 -17.88 2.04
CA SER A 43 -1.83 -18.26 0.77
C SER A 43 -2.45 -17.46 -0.38
N ILE A 44 -1.65 -17.21 -1.43
CA ILE A 44 -2.13 -16.53 -2.63
C ILE A 44 -3.08 -17.49 -3.38
N PRO A 45 -4.32 -17.09 -3.71
CA PRO A 45 -5.27 -17.92 -4.45
C PRO A 45 -4.67 -18.51 -5.73
N ALA A 46 -5.11 -19.71 -6.11
CA ALA A 46 -4.65 -20.34 -7.35
C ALA A 46 -5.14 -19.58 -8.59
N GLN A 47 -6.39 -19.10 -8.54
CA GLN A 47 -6.96 -18.24 -9.56
C GLN A 47 -6.78 -16.79 -9.15
N ILE A 48 -5.90 -16.09 -9.85
CA ILE A 48 -5.67 -14.66 -9.65
C ILE A 48 -6.69 -13.91 -10.51
N SER A 49 -7.59 -13.20 -9.84
CA SER A 49 -8.52 -12.27 -10.49
C SER A 49 -8.41 -10.91 -9.82
N ASN A 50 -8.35 -9.86 -10.63
CA ASN A 50 -8.39 -8.49 -10.13
C ASN A 50 -9.86 -8.06 -10.04
N PRO A 51 -10.42 -7.83 -8.84
CA PRO A 51 -11.82 -7.46 -8.70
C PRO A 51 -12.08 -6.00 -9.10
N ILE A 52 -11.05 -5.17 -9.25
CA ILE A 52 -11.20 -3.77 -9.65
C ILE A 52 -11.45 -3.73 -11.17
N PRO A 53 -12.59 -3.18 -11.62
CA PRO A 53 -12.92 -3.15 -13.04
C PRO A 53 -11.92 -2.31 -13.83
N LEU A 54 -11.52 -2.80 -15.00
CA LEU A 54 -10.63 -2.10 -15.94
C LEU A 54 -11.26 -0.79 -16.45
N THR A 55 -12.57 -0.81 -16.67
CA THR A 55 -13.35 0.34 -17.10
C THR A 55 -14.34 0.71 -16.00
N PRO A 56 -14.29 1.94 -15.47
CA PRO A 56 -15.29 2.39 -14.51
C PRO A 56 -16.66 2.46 -15.21
N SER A 57 -17.71 2.09 -14.48
CA SER A 57 -19.10 2.18 -14.97
C SER A 57 -19.59 3.61 -15.13
N THR A 58 -18.88 4.58 -14.55
CA THR A 58 -19.15 6.01 -14.66
C THR A 58 -18.00 6.70 -15.40
N PRO A 59 -18.29 7.70 -16.25
CA PRO A 59 -17.27 8.45 -16.93
C PRO A 59 -16.38 9.18 -15.92
N LEU A 60 -15.06 9.07 -16.11
CA LEU A 60 -14.09 9.72 -15.25
C LEU A 60 -14.05 11.23 -15.52
N PRO A 61 -13.75 12.05 -14.49
CA PRO A 61 -13.42 13.45 -14.70
C PRO A 61 -12.22 13.60 -15.66
N ALA A 62 -12.17 14.72 -16.39
CA ALA A 62 -11.10 15.00 -17.34
C ALA A 62 -9.71 14.86 -16.70
N ASN A 63 -8.74 14.31 -17.44
CA ASN A 63 -7.36 14.10 -16.99
C ASN A 63 -7.21 13.22 -15.74
N THR A 64 -8.18 12.34 -15.44
CA THR A 64 -8.07 11.38 -14.34
C THR A 64 -7.62 10.02 -14.84
N THR A 65 -6.53 9.50 -14.27
CA THR A 65 -6.01 8.15 -14.52
C THR A 65 -6.26 7.28 -13.30
N LEU A 66 -6.93 6.14 -13.49
CA LEU A 66 -7.07 5.13 -12.45
C LEU A 66 -6.00 4.05 -12.60
N LEU A 67 -5.39 3.68 -11.48
CA LEU A 67 -4.51 2.54 -11.34
C LEU A 67 -5.15 1.51 -10.42
N ARG A 68 -4.84 0.24 -10.63
CA ARG A 68 -5.30 -0.87 -9.80
C ARG A 68 -4.13 -1.32 -8.95
N ARG A 69 -4.25 -1.13 -7.64
CA ARG A 69 -3.25 -1.51 -6.66
C ARG A 69 -3.74 -2.70 -5.84
N LEU A 70 -2.81 -3.60 -5.55
CA LEU A 70 -2.98 -4.62 -4.53
C LEU A 70 -2.08 -4.35 -3.33
N THR A 71 -2.63 -4.46 -2.12
CA THR A 71 -1.83 -4.60 -0.89
C THR A 71 -1.97 -6.02 -0.36
N LEU A 72 -0.87 -6.78 -0.38
CA LEU A 72 -0.83 -8.17 0.10
C LEU A 72 -0.20 -8.23 1.49
N THR A 73 -0.95 -8.73 2.48
CA THR A 73 -0.40 -9.05 3.80
C THR A 73 0.47 -10.30 3.72
N LEU A 74 1.73 -10.21 4.15
CA LEU A 74 2.71 -11.29 4.04
C LEU A 74 3.31 -11.61 5.42
N SER A 75 3.09 -12.83 5.89
CA SER A 75 3.67 -13.34 7.14
C SER A 75 4.84 -14.30 6.92
N ASP A 76 4.74 -15.18 5.90
CA ASP A 76 5.81 -16.11 5.52
C ASP A 76 6.29 -15.86 4.09
N PRO A 77 7.58 -15.50 3.89
CA PRO A 77 8.11 -15.21 2.55
C PRO A 77 8.23 -16.43 1.63
N THR A 78 8.06 -17.67 2.13
CA THR A 78 8.07 -18.88 1.27
C THR A 78 6.87 -18.93 0.31
N GLN A 79 5.84 -18.12 0.57
CA GLN A 79 4.60 -18.07 -0.21
C GLN A 79 4.73 -17.19 -1.46
N ASN A 80 5.94 -16.82 -1.85
CA ASN A 80 6.24 -15.87 -2.93
C ASN A 80 6.07 -16.42 -4.36
N HIS A 81 5.90 -17.74 -4.53
CA HIS A 81 5.91 -18.40 -5.85
C HIS A 81 4.85 -17.86 -6.84
N ARG A 82 3.74 -17.28 -6.36
CA ARG A 82 2.68 -16.67 -7.19
C ARG A 82 2.74 -15.15 -7.29
N LEU A 83 3.72 -14.50 -6.66
CA LEU A 83 3.85 -13.03 -6.73
C LEU A 83 4.05 -12.50 -8.15
N PRO A 84 4.78 -13.16 -9.07
CA PRO A 84 4.93 -12.65 -10.43
C PRO A 84 3.58 -12.60 -11.17
N ALA A 85 2.77 -13.64 -11.04
CA ALA A 85 1.43 -13.68 -11.64
C ALA A 85 0.50 -12.64 -11.00
N LEU A 86 0.65 -12.40 -9.70
CA LEU A 86 -0.12 -11.39 -8.98
C LEU A 86 0.30 -9.97 -9.41
N ALA A 87 1.60 -9.71 -9.54
CA ALA A 87 2.13 -8.45 -10.03
C ALA A 87 1.69 -8.15 -11.46
N ALA A 88 1.57 -9.18 -12.32
CA ALA A 88 1.06 -9.00 -13.69
C ALA A 88 -0.45 -8.62 -13.76
N ALA A 89 -1.23 -8.91 -12.71
CA ALA A 89 -2.68 -8.64 -12.69
C ALA A 89 -3.04 -7.23 -12.18
N TYR A 90 -2.08 -6.51 -11.61
CA TYR A 90 -2.27 -5.18 -11.02
C TYR A 90 -1.23 -4.21 -11.58
N ASP A 91 -1.54 -2.92 -11.54
CA ASP A 91 -0.60 -1.88 -12.00
C ASP A 91 0.44 -1.58 -10.91
N ILE A 92 0.08 -1.79 -9.64
CA ILE A 92 0.96 -1.64 -8.47
C ILE A 92 0.75 -2.81 -7.50
N LEU A 93 1.84 -3.48 -7.13
CA LEU A 93 1.87 -4.43 -6.03
C LEU A 93 2.57 -3.83 -4.81
N ALA A 94 1.86 -3.81 -3.67
CA ALA A 94 2.36 -3.43 -2.36
C ALA A 94 2.37 -4.63 -1.41
N LEU A 95 3.40 -4.76 -0.58
CA LEU A 95 3.49 -5.78 0.46
C LEU A 95 3.32 -5.17 1.85
N ARG A 96 2.55 -5.84 2.69
CA ARG A 96 2.38 -5.55 4.12
C ARG A 96 3.01 -6.68 4.95
N PRO A 97 4.32 -6.65 5.20
CA PRO A 97 4.97 -7.67 5.99
C PRO A 97 4.57 -7.56 7.48
N THR A 98 4.23 -8.69 8.11
CA THR A 98 3.82 -8.73 9.53
C THR A 98 4.88 -9.34 10.46
N THR A 99 5.91 -9.96 9.90
CA THR A 99 7.02 -10.59 10.65
C THR A 99 8.37 -9.99 10.21
N GLU A 100 9.40 -10.10 11.06
CA GLU A 100 10.75 -9.65 10.69
C GLU A 100 11.27 -10.40 9.45
N LYS A 101 11.00 -11.71 9.39
CA LYS A 101 11.40 -12.56 8.25
C LYS A 101 10.76 -12.08 6.94
N ALA A 102 9.46 -11.79 6.95
CA ALA A 102 8.76 -11.25 5.78
C ALA A 102 9.25 -9.84 5.41
N TYR A 103 9.53 -8.99 6.40
CA TYR A 103 10.08 -7.65 6.17
C TYR A 103 11.46 -7.70 5.51
N LEU A 104 12.36 -8.54 6.03
CA LEU A 104 13.70 -8.73 5.45
C LEU A 104 13.63 -9.32 4.04
N ALA A 105 12.69 -10.23 3.77
CA ALA A 105 12.48 -10.77 2.44
C ALA A 105 11.96 -9.70 1.47
N ALA A 106 10.98 -8.89 1.87
CA ALA A 106 10.50 -7.76 1.08
C ALA A 106 11.65 -6.78 0.74
N CYS A 107 12.51 -6.49 1.72
CA CYS A 107 13.64 -5.59 1.50
C CYS A 107 14.73 -6.15 0.56
N ASN A 108 15.03 -7.45 0.66
CA ASN A 108 16.23 -8.02 0.07
C ASN A 108 15.97 -8.95 -1.12
N SER A 109 15.00 -9.86 -1.04
CA SER A 109 14.86 -10.98 -1.98
C SER A 109 13.64 -10.89 -2.90
N ILE A 110 12.51 -10.39 -2.42
CA ILE A 110 11.27 -10.31 -3.21
C ILE A 110 11.34 -9.09 -4.13
N THR A 111 11.15 -9.27 -5.43
CA THR A 111 11.38 -8.23 -6.47
C THR A 111 10.11 -7.73 -7.16
N GLU A 112 8.99 -8.38 -6.94
CA GLU A 112 7.74 -8.19 -7.70
C GLU A 112 6.92 -6.98 -7.22
N HIS A 113 7.28 -6.38 -6.08
CA HIS A 113 6.56 -5.27 -5.47
C HIS A 113 7.32 -3.96 -5.57
N SER A 114 6.58 -2.85 -5.64
CA SER A 114 7.15 -1.50 -5.68
C SER A 114 6.99 -0.74 -4.36
N ILE A 115 6.07 -1.18 -3.49
CA ILE A 115 5.74 -0.49 -2.24
C ILE A 115 5.74 -1.46 -1.05
N ILE A 116 6.32 -1.03 0.07
CA ILE A 116 6.15 -1.65 1.38
C ILE A 116 5.13 -0.80 2.16
N SER A 117 3.93 -1.35 2.34
CA SER A 117 2.76 -0.72 2.99
C SER A 117 2.51 -1.32 4.36
N LEU A 118 3.14 -0.76 5.39
CA LEU A 118 3.05 -1.25 6.76
C LEU A 118 1.76 -0.77 7.45
N ASP A 119 1.27 -1.54 8.42
CA ASP A 119 0.32 -1.03 9.40
C ASP A 119 1.10 -0.37 10.54
N LEU A 120 1.27 0.95 10.44
CA LEU A 120 2.08 1.73 11.37
C LEU A 120 1.38 1.92 12.72
N THR A 121 0.10 1.58 12.85
CA THR A 121 -0.64 1.69 14.12
C THR A 121 -0.27 0.60 15.13
N GLN A 122 0.41 -0.44 14.68
CA GLN A 122 0.74 -1.61 15.48
C GLN A 122 2.15 -1.52 16.10
N ARG A 123 2.36 -2.27 17.19
CA ARG A 123 3.70 -2.48 17.74
C ARG A 123 4.37 -3.65 17.00
N PHE A 124 5.42 -3.36 16.25
CA PHE A 124 6.18 -4.41 15.57
C PHE A 124 7.08 -5.18 16.55
N PRO A 125 7.22 -6.51 16.41
CA PRO A 125 8.11 -7.33 17.22
C PRO A 125 9.58 -7.22 16.78
N PHE A 126 9.93 -6.23 15.95
CA PHE A 126 11.26 -6.02 15.40
C PHE A 126 11.54 -4.53 15.20
N HIS A 127 12.81 -4.20 14.95
CA HIS A 127 13.25 -2.83 14.72
C HIS A 127 13.53 -2.55 13.24
N TRP A 128 13.33 -1.29 12.84
CA TRP A 128 13.65 -0.80 11.50
C TRP A 128 15.17 -0.69 11.31
N LYS A 129 15.78 -1.74 10.76
CA LYS A 129 17.23 -1.78 10.50
C LYS A 129 17.56 -0.97 9.23
N PRO A 130 18.58 -0.07 9.26
CA PRO A 130 18.94 0.75 8.10
C PRO A 130 19.38 -0.05 6.88
N LYS A 131 20.16 -1.13 7.06
CA LYS A 131 20.70 -1.92 5.94
C LYS A 131 19.58 -2.51 5.06
N PRO A 132 18.61 -3.28 5.58
CA PRO A 132 17.47 -3.75 4.78
C PRO A 132 16.67 -2.62 4.13
N ALA A 133 16.34 -1.56 4.88
CA ALA A 133 15.55 -0.46 4.35
C ALA A 133 16.24 0.24 3.18
N MET A 134 17.55 0.51 3.30
CA MET A 134 18.34 1.12 2.24
C MET A 134 18.53 0.20 1.03
N THR A 135 18.61 -1.12 1.22
CA THR A 135 18.61 -2.09 0.11
C THR A 135 17.32 -1.98 -0.70
N ALA A 136 16.17 -1.93 -0.04
CA ALA A 136 14.87 -1.78 -0.69
C ALA A 136 14.79 -0.46 -1.47
N VAL A 137 15.19 0.65 -0.84
CA VAL A 137 15.20 1.99 -1.45
C VAL A 137 16.12 2.04 -2.68
N ALA A 138 17.31 1.45 -2.60
CA ALA A 138 18.27 1.40 -3.70
C ALA A 138 17.75 0.61 -4.91
N ARG A 139 16.92 -0.41 -4.67
CA ARG A 139 16.23 -1.19 -5.70
C ARG A 139 15.01 -0.48 -6.31
N GLY A 140 14.64 0.70 -5.82
CA GLY A 140 13.46 1.43 -6.30
C GLY A 140 12.18 1.18 -5.51
N VAL A 141 12.20 0.34 -4.48
CA VAL A 141 11.05 0.11 -3.59
C VAL A 141 10.83 1.35 -2.71
N ARG A 142 9.57 1.64 -2.38
CA ARG A 142 9.18 2.79 -1.54
C ARG A 142 8.47 2.33 -0.28
N PHE A 143 8.74 3.00 0.82
CA PHE A 143 8.01 2.85 2.07
C PHE A 143 6.82 3.79 2.07
N GLU A 144 5.63 3.24 2.22
CA GLU A 144 4.41 4.02 2.30
C GLU A 144 4.10 4.44 3.74
N ILE A 145 3.76 5.72 3.89
CA ILE A 145 3.17 6.31 5.09
C ILE A 145 1.73 6.70 4.74
N CYS A 146 0.78 5.86 5.14
CA CYS A 146 -0.64 6.10 4.96
C CYS A 146 -1.15 7.00 6.11
N TYR A 147 -1.52 8.25 5.82
CA TYR A 147 -1.84 9.20 6.89
C TYR A 147 -3.22 8.97 7.51
N ALA A 148 -4.17 8.28 6.84
CA ALA A 148 -5.45 7.88 7.45
C ALA A 148 -5.23 7.02 8.71
N GLN A 149 -4.12 6.28 8.78
CA GLN A 149 -3.72 5.55 9.98
C GLN A 149 -3.41 6.46 11.18
N ALA A 150 -3.22 7.77 10.98
CA ALA A 150 -2.99 8.76 12.03
C ALA A 150 -4.20 9.67 12.29
N THR A 151 -5.08 9.85 11.31
CA THR A 151 -6.20 10.80 11.35
C THR A 151 -7.58 10.13 11.46
N GLY A 152 -7.65 8.80 11.35
CA GLY A 152 -8.92 8.06 11.36
C GLY A 152 -9.75 8.25 12.64
N ALA A 153 -11.07 8.35 12.47
CA ALA A 153 -12.02 8.37 13.57
C ALA A 153 -11.94 7.03 14.35
N GLY A 154 -11.86 7.10 15.68
CA GLY A 154 -11.75 5.90 16.54
C GLY A 154 -10.32 5.43 16.83
N MET A 155 -9.31 6.15 16.38
CA MET A 155 -7.91 5.84 16.69
C MET A 155 -7.58 6.16 18.15
N GLY A 156 -7.20 5.13 18.92
CA GLY A 156 -6.78 5.29 20.31
C GLY A 156 -5.39 5.92 20.47
N GLN A 157 -5.10 6.40 21.69
CA GLN A 157 -3.83 7.05 22.02
C GLN A 157 -2.62 6.13 21.80
N GLU A 158 -2.79 4.83 22.04
CA GLU A 158 -1.75 3.83 21.81
C GLU A 158 -1.41 3.69 20.33
N GLN A 159 -2.41 3.55 19.46
CA GLN A 159 -2.19 3.50 18.01
C GLN A 159 -1.44 4.75 17.52
N ARG A 160 -1.72 5.93 18.09
CA ARG A 160 -1.08 7.20 17.69
C ARG A 160 0.39 7.21 18.05
N ARG A 161 0.70 6.78 19.27
CA ARG A 161 2.08 6.63 19.74
C ARG A 161 2.85 5.63 18.87
N ASN A 162 2.23 4.49 18.54
CA ASN A 162 2.84 3.49 17.68
C ASN A 162 3.09 4.04 16.27
N PHE A 163 2.09 4.70 15.67
CA PHE A 163 2.22 5.35 14.35
C PHE A 163 3.41 6.29 14.30
N ILE A 164 3.48 7.25 15.23
CA ILE A 164 4.57 8.23 15.29
C ILE A 164 5.91 7.53 15.49
N GLY A 165 6.01 6.59 16.43
CA GLY A 165 7.24 5.84 16.70
C GLY A 165 7.73 5.04 15.48
N ASN A 166 6.82 4.40 14.77
CA ASN A 166 7.12 3.63 13.57
C ASN A 166 7.55 4.53 12.41
N VAL A 167 6.85 5.65 12.17
CA VAL A 167 7.25 6.64 11.15
C VAL A 167 8.65 7.16 11.43
N VAL A 168 8.93 7.60 12.66
CA VAL A 168 10.27 8.10 13.05
C VAL A 168 11.33 7.02 12.82
N GLY A 169 11.01 5.77 13.15
CA GLY A 169 11.89 4.63 12.92
C GLY A 169 12.20 4.38 11.45
N ILE A 170 11.18 4.41 10.58
CA ILE A 170 11.32 4.22 9.13
C ILE A 170 12.10 5.37 8.50
N VAL A 171 11.79 6.63 8.86
CA VAL A 171 12.51 7.82 8.38
C VAL A 171 13.99 7.72 8.75
N ARG A 172 14.30 7.30 9.99
CA ARG A 172 15.68 7.08 10.42
C ARG A 172 16.36 5.95 9.64
N ALA A 173 15.69 4.80 9.47
CA ALA A 173 16.25 3.64 8.78
C ALA A 173 16.52 3.92 7.29
N THR A 174 15.66 4.69 6.64
CA THR A 174 15.76 5.07 5.22
C THR A 174 16.58 6.33 4.99
N LYS A 175 17.05 7.01 6.05
CA LYS A 175 17.68 8.34 5.99
C LYS A 175 16.81 9.36 5.24
N GLY A 176 15.48 9.27 5.41
CA GLY A 176 14.49 10.13 4.74
C GLY A 176 14.31 9.87 3.24
N ARG A 177 14.86 8.78 2.69
CA ARG A 177 14.78 8.48 1.25
C ARG A 177 13.73 7.41 0.95
N GLY A 178 13.16 7.46 -0.26
CA GLY A 178 12.26 6.41 -0.73
C GLY A 178 10.96 6.30 0.06
N LEU A 179 10.45 7.43 0.56
CA LEU A 179 9.16 7.53 1.25
C LEU A 179 8.08 7.99 0.28
N VAL A 180 6.87 7.47 0.45
CA VAL A 180 5.66 7.92 -0.26
C VAL A 180 4.57 8.15 0.78
N ILE A 181 3.81 9.22 0.63
CA ILE A 181 2.64 9.50 1.46
C ILE A 181 1.38 9.16 0.66
N SER A 182 0.39 8.56 1.31
CA SER A 182 -0.90 8.22 0.70
C SER A 182 -2.06 8.48 1.67
N SER A 183 -3.27 8.60 1.14
CA SER A 183 -4.45 8.90 1.95
C SER A 183 -4.88 7.71 2.80
N GLY A 184 -5.26 6.60 2.16
CA GLY A 184 -5.90 5.47 2.82
C GLY A 184 -7.37 5.69 3.17
N GLY A 185 -8.02 6.69 2.57
CA GLY A 185 -9.42 7.06 2.81
C GLY A 185 -9.64 8.56 2.85
#